data_AF-A0A819DSH8-F1
#
_entry.id   AF-A0A819DSH8-F1
#
_cell.length_a   1.000
_cell.length_b   1.000
_cell.length_c   1.000
_cell.angle_alpha   90.00
_cell.angle_beta   90.00
_cell.angle_gamma   90.00
#
_symmetry.space_group_name_H-M   'P 1'
#
loop_
_entity.id
_entity.type
_entity.pdbx_description
1 polymer ?
#
loop_
_entity_poly.entity_id
_entity_poly.type
_entity_poly.pdbx_seq_one_letter_code
_entity_poly.pdbx_strand_id
1 'polypeptide(L)'
;MLPIMKKPVIDKGADKIRQFVDQIILARRQDSSQSQCQGSDILDLLLSAKDSNGQSFSNEQIREETLAFFLAGHETTSTLITWCLYVVMTNPEIYRTCLEEVDHVLQDGTELDYQKLDQLQVIEAVIYETLRLYSPAPFFIRQCIHEHIIGGGASKQRPISVPRRVIVHINTYVLHRLETYWVVSCVNPFGPSTTYATGVFPYSITSGDFNRDERLDLAVANAGSNNVGVFLGIGDGTFYSQVTYPTSAGPDSIITDDLNRDNILDLVTVNYNNNTINVLLGNGNGQFQTVKTNSTGSNPTSVASGDFNRDNITDLAVTNAGSNTVSILIGKGDGSFVNQVTYATGSSPFYVISSYFDTDSILDLAIANSLSDNVGVFLGIGNGNFIFQTTYSTGSGPTSVVSNDFNNDGILDLAAVNNLTDSVSVLLGYGNGSFQSQAKYSTEKGPFEIQSGDLNNDGYADLAVVNSNSNSISVLLGNGDGTFQTQKIYKTGSTPRSLVLNYFNNDTKLDIAVANAFDNSTTIFLNICT
;
A
#
# COMPACT_ATOMS: atom_id res chain seq x y z
N MET A 1 2.24 -49.72 -12.88
CA MET A 1 1.76 -49.83 -14.27
C MET A 1 0.67 -50.88 -14.27
N LEU A 2 -0.60 -50.47 -14.22
CA LEU A 2 -1.72 -51.40 -14.41
C LEU A 2 -1.68 -51.87 -15.88
N PRO A 3 -2.01 -53.14 -16.19
CA PRO A 3 -2.00 -53.62 -17.56
C PRO A 3 -3.11 -52.91 -18.33
N ILE A 4 -2.75 -51.96 -19.19
CA ILE A 4 -3.67 -51.39 -20.17
C ILE A 4 -3.91 -52.51 -21.19
N MET A 5 -4.98 -53.27 -21.00
CA MET A 5 -5.46 -54.17 -22.05
C MET A 5 -5.69 -53.32 -23.30
N LYS A 6 -5.02 -53.66 -24.42
CA LYS A 6 -5.32 -53.08 -25.74
C LYS A 6 -6.81 -53.24 -25.98
N LYS A 7 -7.57 -52.15 -25.84
CA LYS A 7 -9.00 -52.13 -26.12
C LYS A 7 -9.14 -51.77 -27.59
N PRO A 8 -9.61 -52.68 -28.46
CA PRO A 8 -9.76 -52.41 -29.90
C PRO A 8 -10.62 -51.18 -30.21
N VAL A 9 -11.47 -50.77 -29.26
CA VAL A 9 -12.28 -49.56 -29.34
C VAL A 9 -11.44 -48.29 -29.22
N ILE A 10 -10.41 -48.28 -28.36
CA ILE A 10 -9.49 -47.16 -28.21
C ILE A 10 -8.63 -47.02 -29.46
N ASP A 11 -8.09 -48.13 -29.96
CA ASP A 11 -7.28 -48.16 -31.19
C ASP A 11 -8.09 -47.64 -32.40
N LYS A 12 -9.34 -48.11 -32.57
CA LYS A 12 -10.26 -47.60 -33.60
C LYS A 12 -10.57 -46.11 -33.46
N GLY A 13 -10.68 -45.61 -32.23
CA GLY A 13 -10.90 -44.18 -31.97
C GLY A 13 -9.69 -43.34 -32.35
N ALA A 14 -8.50 -43.77 -31.94
CA ALA A 14 -7.23 -43.13 -32.28
C ALA A 14 -7.01 -43.10 -33.81
N ASP A 15 -7.31 -44.21 -34.51
CA ASP A 15 -7.16 -44.29 -35.97
C ASP A 15 -8.10 -43.32 -36.70
N LYS A 16 -9.35 -43.16 -36.22
CA LYS A 16 -10.29 -42.16 -36.78
C LYS A 16 -9.77 -40.73 -36.61
N ILE A 17 -9.26 -40.40 -35.43
CA ILE A 17 -8.71 -39.08 -35.13
C ILE A 17 -7.49 -38.79 -36.02
N ARG A 18 -6.59 -39.78 -36.18
CA ARG A 18 -5.44 -39.68 -37.08
C ARG A 18 -5.86 -39.47 -38.54
N GLN A 19 -6.82 -40.26 -39.03
CA GLN A 19 -7.35 -40.14 -40.38
C GLN A 19 -7.96 -38.75 -40.64
N PHE A 20 -8.66 -38.19 -39.67
CA PHE A 20 -9.23 -36.85 -39.78
C PHE A 20 -8.14 -35.77 -39.93
N VAL A 21 -7.09 -35.83 -39.10
CA VAL A 21 -5.97 -34.88 -39.21
C VAL A 21 -5.19 -35.09 -40.50
N ASP A 22 -4.96 -36.34 -40.93
CA ASP A 22 -4.34 -36.65 -42.21
C ASP A 22 -5.13 -36.05 -43.39
N GLN A 23 -6.47 -36.07 -43.34
CA GLN A 23 -7.32 -35.42 -44.35
C GLN A 23 -7.14 -33.91 -44.37
N ILE A 24 -7.04 -33.26 -43.20
CA ILE A 24 -6.79 -31.80 -43.12
C ILE A 24 -5.42 -31.45 -43.71
N ILE A 25 -4.37 -32.21 -43.37
CA ILE A 25 -3.02 -32.01 -43.90
C ILE A 25 -3.01 -32.18 -45.43
N LEU A 26 -3.67 -33.22 -45.94
CA LEU A 26 -3.76 -33.49 -47.38
C LEU A 26 -4.54 -32.39 -48.11
N ALA A 27 -5.69 -31.98 -47.58
CA ALA A 27 -6.49 -30.90 -48.16
C ALA A 27 -5.68 -29.59 -48.21
N ARG A 28 -4.97 -29.27 -47.13
CA ARG A 28 -4.14 -28.05 -47.06
C ARG A 28 -2.99 -28.06 -48.07
N ARG A 29 -2.35 -29.21 -48.31
CA ARG A 29 -1.29 -29.34 -49.32
C ARG A 29 -1.79 -29.29 -50.77
N GLN A 30 -3.06 -29.62 -51.01
CA GLN A 30 -3.66 -29.63 -52.35
C GLN A 30 -4.22 -28.27 -52.77
N ASP A 31 -4.44 -27.36 -51.82
CA ASP A 31 -4.99 -26.04 -52.09
C ASP A 31 -3.93 -25.12 -52.74
N SER A 32 -4.08 -24.89 -54.06
CA SER A 32 -3.13 -24.14 -54.89
C SER A 32 -3.26 -22.62 -54.73
N SER A 33 -4.21 -22.13 -53.92
CA SER A 33 -4.48 -20.72 -53.67
C SER A 33 -3.59 -20.09 -52.58
N GLN A 34 -2.74 -20.90 -51.93
CA GLN A 34 -1.98 -20.53 -50.73
C GLN A 34 -0.79 -19.57 -50.89
N SER A 35 -0.48 -19.07 -52.09
CA SER A 35 0.54 -18.03 -52.27
C SER A 35 0.27 -16.75 -51.45
N GLN A 36 -0.99 -16.53 -51.03
CA GLN A 36 -1.43 -15.36 -50.25
C GLN A 36 -1.52 -15.59 -48.73
N CYS A 37 -1.48 -16.83 -48.21
CA CYS A 37 -1.70 -17.14 -46.78
C CYS A 37 -0.53 -17.90 -46.14
N GLN A 38 0.63 -17.93 -46.80
CA GLN A 38 1.80 -18.67 -46.33
C GLN A 38 2.30 -18.12 -44.98
N GLY A 39 2.25 -18.95 -43.93
CA GLY A 39 2.67 -18.59 -42.56
C GLY A 39 1.59 -17.96 -41.68
N SER A 40 0.32 -18.10 -42.06
CA SER A 40 -0.81 -17.50 -41.31
C SER A 40 -1.25 -18.29 -40.08
N ASP A 41 -0.95 -19.59 -40.01
CA ASP A 41 -1.30 -20.45 -38.87
C ASP A 41 -0.23 -21.51 -38.57
N ILE A 42 -0.38 -22.20 -37.44
CA ILE A 42 0.59 -23.17 -36.96
C ILE A 42 0.79 -24.37 -37.89
N LEU A 43 -0.25 -24.78 -38.62
CA LEU A 43 -0.15 -25.90 -39.56
C LEU A 43 0.68 -25.49 -40.79
N ASP A 44 0.48 -24.27 -41.28
CA ASP A 44 1.30 -23.71 -42.37
C ASP A 44 2.77 -23.52 -41.94
N LEU A 45 3.02 -23.11 -40.69
CA LEU A 45 4.36 -23.04 -40.12
C LEU A 45 5.02 -24.43 -40.05
N LEU A 46 4.30 -25.46 -39.58
CA LEU A 46 4.81 -26.84 -39.54
C LEU A 46 5.06 -27.42 -40.94
N LEU A 47 4.21 -27.10 -41.92
CA LEU A 47 4.33 -27.54 -43.31
C LEU A 47 5.51 -26.88 -44.04
N SER A 48 5.84 -25.63 -43.68
CA SER A 48 6.93 -24.85 -44.28
C SER A 48 8.27 -24.97 -43.53
N ALA A 49 8.24 -25.38 -42.26
CA ALA A 49 9.42 -25.52 -41.43
C ALA A 49 10.42 -26.55 -41.98
N LYS A 50 11.70 -26.19 -41.86
CA LYS A 50 12.85 -27.02 -42.21
C LYS A 50 13.86 -26.99 -41.07
N ASP A 51 14.52 -28.12 -40.83
CA ASP A 51 15.62 -28.18 -39.87
C ASP A 51 16.90 -27.49 -40.39
N SER A 52 17.95 -27.50 -39.58
CA SER A 52 19.26 -26.92 -39.93
C SER A 52 19.92 -27.54 -41.17
N ASN A 53 19.45 -28.72 -41.60
CA ASN A 53 19.93 -29.43 -42.79
C ASN A 53 18.99 -29.25 -44.00
N GLY A 54 17.92 -28.45 -43.86
CA GLY A 54 16.94 -28.19 -44.91
C GLY A 54 15.86 -29.28 -45.05
N GLN A 55 15.75 -30.22 -44.11
CA GLN A 55 14.77 -31.30 -44.14
C GLN A 55 13.44 -30.86 -43.51
N SER A 56 12.33 -31.14 -44.19
CA SER A 56 10.98 -30.87 -43.69
C SER A 56 10.48 -31.95 -42.74
N PHE A 57 9.54 -31.61 -41.87
CA PHE A 57 8.87 -32.57 -41.00
C PHE A 57 8.14 -33.66 -41.80
N SER A 58 8.17 -34.89 -41.29
CA SER A 58 7.38 -35.99 -41.86
C SER A 58 5.89 -35.79 -41.59
N ASN A 59 5.03 -36.38 -42.42
CA ASN A 59 3.58 -36.29 -42.23
C ASN A 59 3.14 -36.84 -40.86
N GLU A 60 3.83 -37.86 -40.35
CA GLU A 60 3.58 -38.39 -39.01
C GLU A 60 3.92 -37.35 -37.94
N GLN A 61 5.07 -36.69 -38.03
CA GLN A 61 5.42 -35.62 -37.08
C GLN A 61 4.44 -34.45 -37.12
N ILE A 62 4.07 -33.99 -38.33
CA ILE A 62 3.10 -32.90 -38.48
C ILE A 62 1.75 -33.31 -37.90
N ARG A 63 1.30 -34.55 -38.12
CA ARG A 63 0.05 -35.06 -37.56
C ARG A 63 0.09 -35.10 -36.04
N GLU A 64 1.13 -35.70 -35.45
CA GLU A 64 1.21 -35.82 -33.98
C GLU A 64 1.30 -34.44 -33.32
N GLU A 65 2.03 -33.49 -33.92
CA GLU A 65 2.09 -32.11 -33.41
C GLU A 65 0.73 -31.40 -33.54
N THR A 66 0.08 -31.53 -34.70
CA THR A 66 -1.26 -30.96 -34.93
C THR A 66 -2.29 -31.53 -33.96
N LEU A 67 -2.20 -32.84 -33.67
CA LEU A 67 -3.06 -33.51 -32.69
C LEU A 67 -2.84 -33.00 -31.27
N ALA A 68 -1.59 -32.74 -30.88
CA ALA A 68 -1.28 -32.17 -29.58
C ALA A 68 -1.97 -30.80 -29.40
N PHE A 69 -1.89 -29.91 -30.40
CA PHE A 69 -2.58 -28.62 -30.37
C PHE A 69 -4.10 -28.75 -30.39
N PHE A 70 -4.63 -29.66 -31.21
CA PHE A 70 -6.08 -29.87 -31.29
C PHE A 70 -6.66 -30.34 -29.95
N LEU A 71 -6.03 -31.31 -29.31
CA LEU A 71 -6.52 -31.85 -28.04
C LEU A 71 -6.25 -30.91 -26.86
N ALA A 72 -5.03 -30.38 -26.75
CA ALA A 72 -4.65 -29.56 -25.60
C ALA A 72 -5.25 -28.15 -25.67
N GLY A 73 -5.38 -27.57 -26.86
CA GLY A 73 -5.80 -26.18 -27.06
C GLY A 73 -7.29 -25.98 -27.29
N HIS A 74 -8.02 -26.94 -27.85
CA HIS A 74 -9.43 -26.73 -28.17
C HIS A 74 -10.35 -26.91 -26.96
N GLU A 75 -10.27 -28.05 -26.28
CA GLU A 75 -11.23 -28.40 -25.22
C GLU A 75 -11.02 -27.56 -23.96
N THR A 76 -9.77 -27.28 -23.59
CA THR A 76 -9.43 -26.42 -22.44
C THR A 76 -9.87 -24.97 -22.66
N THR A 77 -9.57 -24.40 -23.82
CA THR A 77 -9.90 -23.00 -24.17
C THR A 77 -11.40 -22.80 -24.32
N SER A 78 -12.10 -23.70 -25.03
CA SER A 78 -13.56 -23.60 -25.17
C SER A 78 -14.29 -23.75 -23.82
N THR A 79 -13.80 -24.63 -22.94
CA THR A 79 -14.32 -24.75 -21.57
C THR A 79 -14.10 -23.46 -20.78
N LEU A 80 -12.89 -22.88 -20.83
CA LEU A 80 -12.59 -21.62 -20.16
C LEU A 80 -13.51 -20.48 -20.64
N ILE A 81 -13.61 -20.29 -21.96
CA ILE A 81 -14.46 -19.24 -22.55
C ILE A 81 -15.92 -19.42 -22.13
N THR A 82 -16.42 -20.65 -22.12
CA THR A 82 -17.80 -20.96 -21.69
C THR A 82 -18.04 -20.50 -20.26
N TRP A 83 -17.12 -20.79 -19.35
CA TRP A 83 -17.23 -20.36 -17.95
C TRP A 83 -17.01 -18.85 -17.78
N CYS A 84 -16.11 -18.22 -18.55
CA CYS A 84 -15.93 -16.77 -18.51
C CYS A 84 -17.24 -16.07 -18.87
N LEU A 85 -17.88 -16.50 -19.97
CA LEU A 85 -19.17 -15.97 -20.40
C LEU A 85 -20.24 -16.18 -19.32
N TYR A 86 -20.29 -17.35 -18.69
CA TYR A 86 -21.21 -17.61 -17.58
C TYR A 86 -20.98 -16.66 -16.40
N VAL A 87 -19.73 -16.51 -15.94
CA VAL A 87 -19.37 -15.63 -14.82
C VAL A 87 -19.73 -14.18 -15.14
N VAL A 88 -19.39 -13.69 -16.32
CA VAL A 88 -19.72 -12.32 -16.74
C VAL A 88 -21.23 -12.11 -16.82
N MET A 89 -21.98 -13.01 -17.47
CA MET A 89 -23.43 -12.86 -17.62
C MET A 89 -24.21 -13.00 -16.31
N THR A 90 -23.65 -13.68 -15.31
CA THR A 90 -24.27 -13.82 -13.98
C THR A 90 -23.90 -12.70 -13.01
N ASN A 91 -22.98 -11.80 -13.39
CA ASN A 91 -22.53 -10.66 -12.59
C ASN A 91 -22.71 -9.34 -13.39
N PRO A 92 -23.90 -8.71 -13.33
CA PRO A 92 -24.24 -7.55 -14.17
C PRO A 92 -23.30 -6.35 -14.02
N GLU A 93 -22.76 -6.12 -12.82
CA GLU A 93 -21.82 -5.02 -12.58
C GLU A 93 -20.48 -5.25 -13.29
N ILE A 94 -19.92 -6.46 -13.17
CA ILE A 94 -18.69 -6.85 -13.86
C ILE A 94 -18.88 -6.82 -15.37
N TYR A 95 -20.03 -7.29 -15.87
CA TYR A 95 -20.36 -7.18 -17.29
C TYR A 95 -20.31 -5.73 -17.78
N ARG A 96 -20.88 -4.78 -17.02
CA ARG A 96 -20.83 -3.37 -17.37
C ARG A 96 -19.41 -2.82 -17.35
N THR A 97 -18.62 -3.16 -16.33
CA THR A 97 -17.21 -2.73 -16.25
C THR A 97 -16.36 -3.28 -17.40
N CYS A 98 -16.55 -4.56 -17.77
CA CYS A 98 -15.87 -5.14 -18.93
C CYS A 98 -16.24 -4.40 -20.24
N LEU A 99 -17.50 -4.02 -20.42
CA LEU A 99 -17.92 -3.24 -21.59
C LEU A 99 -17.27 -1.85 -21.60
N GLU A 100 -17.30 -1.16 -20.46
CA GLU A 100 -16.68 0.16 -20.32
C GLU A 100 -15.16 0.11 -20.61
N GLU A 101 -14.47 -0.93 -20.15
CA GLU A 101 -13.05 -1.16 -20.44
C GLU A 101 -12.81 -1.39 -21.94
N VAL A 102 -13.59 -2.26 -22.58
CA VAL A 102 -13.46 -2.55 -24.02
C VAL A 102 -13.72 -1.31 -24.85
N ASP A 103 -14.80 -0.57 -24.53
CA ASP A 103 -15.16 0.66 -25.23
C ASP A 103 -14.04 1.70 -25.09
N HIS A 104 -13.39 1.78 -23.92
CA HIS A 104 -12.28 2.70 -23.69
C HIS A 104 -11.03 2.33 -24.49
N VAL A 105 -10.62 1.05 -24.47
CA VAL A 105 -9.40 0.57 -25.15
C VAL A 105 -9.56 0.57 -26.68
N LEU A 106 -10.77 0.32 -27.17
CA LEU A 106 -11.09 0.25 -28.61
C LEU A 106 -11.78 1.50 -29.17
N GLN A 107 -11.81 2.60 -28.43
CA GLN A 107 -12.49 3.85 -28.80
C GLN A 107 -12.01 4.46 -30.14
N ASP A 108 -10.78 4.16 -30.56
CA ASP A 108 -10.16 4.67 -31.79
C ASP A 108 -10.52 3.87 -33.05
N GLY A 109 -11.29 2.79 -32.91
CA GLY A 109 -11.73 1.93 -34.01
C GLY A 109 -10.61 1.16 -34.70
N THR A 110 -9.42 1.09 -34.08
CA THR A 110 -8.29 0.31 -34.61
C THR A 110 -8.31 -1.13 -34.08
N GLU A 111 -7.69 -2.05 -34.82
CA GLU A 111 -7.65 -3.47 -34.44
C GLU A 111 -6.89 -3.72 -33.13
N LEU A 112 -7.21 -4.82 -32.46
CA LEU A 112 -6.57 -5.24 -31.22
C LEU A 112 -5.11 -5.64 -31.48
N ASP A 113 -4.17 -5.04 -30.75
CA ASP A 113 -2.75 -5.40 -30.77
C ASP A 113 -2.24 -5.78 -29.36
N TYR A 114 -0.96 -6.15 -29.27
CA TYR A 114 -0.36 -6.55 -28.00
C TYR A 114 -0.32 -5.43 -26.96
N GLN A 115 -0.16 -4.16 -27.37
CA GLN A 115 -0.12 -3.03 -26.42
C GLN A 115 -1.51 -2.73 -25.85
N LYS A 116 -2.56 -2.99 -26.62
CA LYS A 116 -3.95 -2.86 -26.17
C LYS A 116 -4.41 -4.03 -25.32
N LEU A 117 -3.90 -5.24 -25.57
CA LEU A 117 -4.17 -6.39 -24.71
C LEU A 117 -3.73 -6.14 -23.26
N ASP A 118 -2.55 -5.52 -23.06
CA ASP A 118 -2.04 -5.16 -21.74
C ASP A 118 -2.91 -4.12 -20.99
N GLN A 119 -3.82 -3.44 -21.69
CA GLN A 119 -4.73 -2.44 -21.12
C GLN A 119 -6.08 -3.04 -20.68
N LEU A 120 -6.39 -4.29 -21.06
CA LEU A 120 -7.65 -4.98 -20.74
C LEU A 120 -7.56 -5.72 -19.38
N GLN A 121 -7.28 -4.97 -18.32
CA GLN A 121 -7.01 -5.48 -16.97
C GLN A 121 -8.22 -6.17 -16.33
N VAL A 122 -9.43 -5.65 -16.53
CA VAL A 122 -10.67 -6.22 -15.99
C VAL A 122 -11.00 -7.52 -16.71
N ILE A 123 -10.89 -7.57 -18.04
CA ILE A 123 -11.04 -8.81 -18.80
C ILE A 123 -10.01 -9.85 -18.35
N GLU A 124 -8.75 -9.46 -18.17
CA GLU A 124 -7.71 -10.36 -17.67
C GLU A 124 -8.06 -10.90 -16.27
N ALA A 125 -8.52 -10.03 -15.36
CA ALA A 125 -8.96 -10.42 -14.03
C ALA A 125 -10.14 -11.41 -14.07
N VAL A 126 -11.12 -11.20 -14.97
CA VAL A 126 -12.24 -12.14 -15.18
C VAL A 126 -11.73 -13.50 -15.66
N ILE A 127 -10.75 -13.54 -16.56
CA ILE A 127 -10.15 -14.79 -17.04
C ILE A 127 -9.46 -15.52 -15.89
N TYR A 128 -8.66 -14.82 -15.08
CA TYR A 128 -7.98 -15.43 -13.93
C TYR A 128 -8.96 -15.90 -12.86
N GLU A 129 -9.99 -15.13 -12.56
CA GLU A 129 -11.02 -15.52 -11.60
C GLU A 129 -11.84 -16.71 -12.12
N THR A 130 -12.11 -16.76 -13.42
CA THR A 130 -12.71 -17.94 -14.03
C THR A 130 -11.80 -19.15 -13.97
N LEU A 131 -10.49 -19.01 -14.18
CA LEU A 131 -9.52 -20.10 -13.98
C LEU A 131 -9.45 -20.55 -12.51
N ARG A 132 -9.65 -19.63 -11.57
CA ARG A 132 -9.74 -19.91 -10.13
C ARG A 132 -10.99 -20.75 -9.80
N LEU A 133 -12.14 -20.35 -10.34
CA LEU A 133 -13.44 -20.95 -10.06
C LEU A 133 -13.72 -22.21 -10.90
N TYR A 134 -13.39 -22.21 -12.17
CA TYR A 134 -13.78 -23.24 -13.14
C TYR A 134 -12.60 -23.67 -14.01
N SER A 135 -11.48 -23.99 -13.36
CA SER A 135 -10.26 -24.44 -14.05
C SER A 135 -10.52 -25.65 -14.95
N PRO A 136 -10.22 -25.56 -16.27
CA PRO A 136 -10.21 -26.73 -17.14
C PRO A 136 -9.12 -27.76 -16.77
N ALA A 137 -8.09 -27.32 -16.03
CA ALA A 137 -6.97 -28.15 -15.55
C ALA A 137 -6.79 -28.00 -14.02
N PRO A 138 -7.66 -28.63 -13.21
CA PRO A 138 -7.75 -28.37 -11.77
C PRO A 138 -6.61 -28.99 -10.92
N PHE A 139 -5.66 -29.68 -11.55
CA PHE A 139 -4.48 -30.20 -10.87
C PHE A 139 -3.30 -30.37 -11.84
N PHE A 140 -2.11 -30.32 -11.27
CA PHE A 140 -0.88 -30.67 -11.98
C PHE A 140 -0.11 -31.72 -11.19
N ILE A 141 0.61 -32.56 -11.93
CA ILE A 141 1.40 -33.65 -11.37
C ILE A 141 2.88 -33.31 -11.54
N ARG A 142 3.68 -33.54 -10.49
CA ARG A 142 5.14 -33.45 -10.52
C ARG A 142 5.73 -34.71 -9.92
N GLN A 143 6.86 -35.17 -10.45
CA GLN A 143 7.64 -36.24 -9.83
C GLN A 143 8.90 -35.66 -9.20
N CYS A 144 9.13 -36.00 -7.93
CA CYS A 144 10.29 -35.55 -7.18
C CYS A 144 11.57 -36.21 -7.72
N ILE A 145 12.51 -35.42 -8.26
CA ILE A 145 13.75 -35.94 -8.87
C ILE A 145 14.84 -36.26 -7.84
N HIS A 146 14.84 -35.55 -6.71
CA HIS A 146 15.70 -35.70 -5.53
C HIS A 146 14.83 -35.49 -4.29
N GLU A 147 15.26 -35.96 -3.12
CA GLU A 147 14.53 -35.64 -1.89
C GLU A 147 14.42 -34.12 -1.72
N HIS A 148 13.22 -33.66 -1.38
CA HIS A 148 12.92 -32.24 -1.23
C HIS A 148 12.00 -32.01 -0.04
N ILE A 149 12.20 -30.91 0.69
CA ILE A 149 11.34 -30.54 1.81
C ILE A 149 10.40 -29.44 1.32
N ILE A 150 9.09 -29.67 1.49
CA ILE A 150 8.04 -28.68 1.19
C ILE A 150 7.57 -28.10 2.54
N GLY A 151 7.59 -26.77 2.67
CA GLY A 151 7.22 -26.05 3.90
C GLY A 151 8.36 -25.92 4.92
N GLY A 152 8.08 -25.29 6.07
CA GLY A 152 9.04 -25.10 7.18
C GLY A 152 9.85 -23.79 7.18
N GLY A 153 9.39 -22.76 6.45
CA GLY A 153 9.93 -21.39 6.50
C GLY A 153 9.12 -20.44 7.40
N ALA A 154 9.05 -19.15 7.06
CA ALA A 154 8.28 -18.12 7.78
C ALA A 154 6.78 -18.44 7.98
N SER A 155 6.22 -19.35 7.17
CA SER A 155 4.89 -19.92 7.40
C SER A 155 4.98 -21.02 8.45
N LYS A 156 4.26 -20.86 9.57
CA LYS A 156 4.20 -21.73 10.77
C LYS A 156 3.76 -23.21 10.53
N GLN A 157 3.92 -23.76 9.33
CA GLN A 157 3.55 -25.13 8.96
C GLN A 157 4.71 -26.10 9.13
N ARG A 158 4.37 -27.32 9.58
CA ARG A 158 5.33 -28.41 9.77
C ARG A 158 5.96 -28.80 8.42
N PRO A 159 7.30 -28.83 8.29
CA PRO A 159 7.96 -29.24 7.04
C PRO A 159 7.61 -30.69 6.69
N ILE A 160 7.36 -30.94 5.39
CA ILE A 160 7.04 -32.25 4.83
C ILE A 160 8.19 -32.69 3.94
N SER A 161 8.87 -33.79 4.29
CA SER A 161 9.85 -34.41 3.38
C SER A 161 9.13 -35.18 2.27
N VAL A 162 9.52 -34.90 1.03
CA VAL A 162 9.07 -35.56 -0.20
C VAL A 162 10.25 -36.34 -0.78
N PRO A 163 10.27 -37.68 -0.61
CA PRO A 163 11.34 -38.52 -1.15
C PRO A 163 11.42 -38.50 -2.67
N ARG A 164 12.61 -38.81 -3.18
CA ARG A 164 12.86 -39.05 -4.60
C ARG A 164 11.86 -40.08 -5.17
N ARG A 165 11.40 -39.85 -6.39
CA ARG A 165 10.39 -40.59 -7.18
C ARG A 165 8.95 -40.48 -6.69
N VAL A 166 8.67 -39.81 -5.57
CA VAL A 166 7.29 -39.55 -5.14
C VAL A 166 6.59 -38.64 -6.15
N ILE A 167 5.33 -38.95 -6.43
CA ILE A 167 4.45 -38.15 -7.28
C ILE A 167 3.68 -37.20 -6.38
N VAL A 168 3.84 -35.90 -6.63
CA VAL A 168 3.12 -34.83 -5.94
C VAL A 168 1.96 -34.38 -6.82
N HIS A 169 0.75 -34.47 -6.28
CA HIS A 169 -0.46 -33.90 -6.87
C HIS A 169 -0.67 -32.50 -6.28
N ILE A 170 -0.63 -31.49 -7.14
CA ILE A 170 -0.92 -30.10 -6.79
C ILE A 170 -2.34 -29.84 -7.27
N ASN A 171 -3.30 -29.78 -6.35
CA ASN A 171 -4.71 -29.53 -6.66
C ASN A 171 -4.97 -28.03 -6.61
N THR A 172 -4.84 -27.35 -7.75
CA THR A 172 -5.06 -25.90 -7.87
C THR A 172 -6.51 -25.53 -7.58
N TYR A 173 -7.48 -26.40 -7.88
CA TYR A 173 -8.89 -26.13 -7.56
C TYR A 173 -9.14 -25.95 -6.06
N VAL A 174 -8.57 -26.84 -5.23
CA VAL A 174 -8.65 -26.76 -3.77
C VAL A 174 -7.75 -25.65 -3.25
N LEU A 175 -6.52 -25.55 -3.78
CA LEU A 175 -5.56 -24.48 -3.52
C LEU A 175 -5.99 -23.11 -4.08
N HIS A 176 -7.21 -22.94 -4.56
CA HIS A 176 -7.77 -21.64 -4.88
C HIS A 176 -9.05 -21.36 -4.08
N ARG A 177 -9.52 -22.31 -3.25
CA ARG A 177 -10.69 -22.19 -2.35
C ARG A 177 -10.47 -22.28 -0.83
N LEU A 178 -9.36 -22.86 -0.37
CA LEU A 178 -8.91 -22.75 1.01
C LEU A 178 -8.27 -21.38 1.33
N GLU A 179 -9.09 -20.39 1.69
CA GLU A 179 -8.66 -19.03 2.13
C GLU A 179 -7.57 -19.04 3.21
N THR A 180 -7.44 -20.12 3.97
CA THR A 180 -6.35 -20.31 4.93
C THR A 180 -4.93 -20.35 4.32
N TYR A 181 -4.80 -20.49 2.98
CA TYR A 181 -3.51 -20.61 2.29
C TYR A 181 -3.22 -19.49 1.27
N TRP A 182 -4.19 -18.65 0.95
CA TRP A 182 -3.99 -17.35 0.32
C TRP A 182 -4.99 -16.41 0.98
N VAL A 183 -4.47 -15.49 1.79
CA VAL A 183 -5.25 -14.32 2.18
C VAL A 183 -5.62 -13.64 0.87
N VAL A 184 -6.88 -13.27 0.68
CA VAL A 184 -7.24 -12.27 -0.33
C VAL A 184 -6.71 -10.94 0.21
N SER A 185 -5.39 -10.82 0.32
CA SER A 185 -4.74 -9.58 0.72
C SER A 185 -4.91 -8.68 -0.49
N CYS A 186 -5.75 -7.67 -0.31
CA CYS A 186 -6.04 -6.69 -1.32
C CYS A 186 -4.75 -6.07 -1.86
N VAL A 187 -4.35 -6.49 -3.05
CA VAL A 187 -3.08 -6.08 -3.65
C VAL A 187 -3.17 -4.62 -4.09
N ASN A 188 -4.35 -4.05 -4.30
CA ASN A 188 -4.48 -2.65 -4.65
C ASN A 188 -5.53 -1.98 -3.75
N PRO A 189 -5.12 -1.42 -2.59
CA PRO A 189 -6.08 -0.98 -1.61
C PRO A 189 -6.94 0.21 -1.98
N PHE A 190 -6.46 1.12 -2.82
CA PHE A 190 -7.13 2.41 -3.00
C PHE A 190 -7.76 2.55 -4.38
N GLY A 191 -9.00 3.01 -4.38
CA GLY A 191 -9.76 3.35 -5.58
C GLY A 191 -9.44 4.76 -6.13
N PRO A 192 -10.31 5.29 -7.00
CA PRO A 192 -10.23 6.67 -7.46
C PRO A 192 -10.23 7.67 -6.29
N SER A 193 -9.49 8.76 -6.44
CA SER A 193 -9.40 9.80 -5.42
C SER A 193 -10.33 10.98 -5.66
N THR A 194 -10.72 11.65 -4.57
CA THR A 194 -11.51 12.88 -4.58
C THR A 194 -10.68 14.03 -4.03
N THR A 195 -10.72 15.20 -4.67
CA THR A 195 -9.88 16.34 -4.27
C THR A 195 -10.73 17.56 -3.88
N TYR A 196 -10.36 18.18 -2.77
CA TYR A 196 -10.97 19.38 -2.21
C TYR A 196 -9.97 20.54 -2.22
N ALA A 197 -10.42 21.74 -2.56
CA ALA A 197 -9.58 22.93 -2.44
C ALA A 197 -9.45 23.34 -0.96
N THR A 198 -8.24 23.69 -0.54
CA THR A 198 -7.92 24.20 0.80
C THR A 198 -7.23 25.57 0.71
N GLY A 199 -6.59 26.03 1.80
CA GLY A 199 -5.77 27.24 1.80
C GLY A 199 -4.46 27.07 1.02
N VAL A 200 -3.66 28.14 1.00
CA VAL A 200 -2.40 28.19 0.24
C VAL A 200 -1.29 27.43 0.97
N PHE A 201 -0.56 26.60 0.23
CA PHE A 201 0.52 25.75 0.76
C PHE A 201 0.10 24.92 1.99
N PRO A 202 -0.86 23.98 1.87
CA PRO A 202 -1.21 23.06 2.94
C PRO A 202 -0.01 22.15 3.24
N TYR A 203 0.52 22.24 4.46
CA TYR A 203 1.74 21.54 4.86
C TYR A 203 1.47 20.33 5.74
N SER A 204 0.40 20.36 6.54
CA SER A 204 0.05 19.29 7.46
C SER A 204 -1.46 19.11 7.55
N ILE A 205 -1.91 17.86 7.72
CA ILE A 205 -3.31 17.48 7.86
C ILE A 205 -3.48 16.55 9.07
N THR A 206 -4.57 16.72 9.80
CA THR A 206 -5.01 15.82 10.87
C THR A 206 -6.50 15.54 10.74
N SER A 207 -6.99 14.52 11.42
CA SER A 207 -8.40 14.12 11.42
C SER A 207 -8.92 13.87 12.83
N GLY A 208 -10.22 14.09 13.02
CA GLY A 208 -10.89 13.92 14.30
C GLY A 208 -12.37 14.30 14.19
N ASP A 209 -13.20 13.90 15.15
CA ASP A 209 -14.60 14.32 15.23
C ASP A 209 -14.69 15.65 16.00
N PHE A 210 -14.71 16.78 15.29
CA PHE A 210 -14.69 18.13 15.89
C PHE A 210 -16.09 18.65 16.25
N ASN A 211 -17.14 17.99 15.78
CA ASN A 211 -18.54 18.39 15.96
C ASN A 211 -19.38 17.37 16.75
N ARG A 212 -18.78 16.26 17.18
CA ARG A 212 -19.38 15.16 17.94
C ARG A 212 -20.54 14.47 17.20
N ASP A 213 -20.41 14.30 15.90
CA ASP A 213 -21.40 13.60 15.06
C ASP A 213 -21.02 12.15 14.68
N GLU A 214 -19.94 11.63 15.26
CA GLU A 214 -19.37 10.30 15.01
C GLU A 214 -18.88 10.12 13.55
N ARG A 215 -18.56 11.22 12.87
CA ARG A 215 -17.93 11.21 11.55
C ARG A 215 -16.61 11.96 11.66
N LEU A 216 -15.63 11.50 10.90
CA LEU A 216 -14.32 12.12 10.92
C LEU A 216 -14.30 13.37 10.05
N ASP A 217 -13.84 14.45 10.66
CA ASP A 217 -13.54 15.72 10.03
C ASP A 217 -12.04 15.81 9.71
N LEU A 218 -11.66 16.83 8.93
CA LEU A 218 -10.26 17.14 8.62
C LEU A 218 -9.90 18.54 9.08
N ALA A 219 -8.68 18.71 9.59
CA ALA A 219 -8.07 20.00 9.84
C ALA A 219 -6.73 20.11 9.10
N VAL A 220 -6.56 21.17 8.30
CA VAL A 220 -5.42 21.37 7.41
C VAL A 220 -4.70 22.65 7.75
N ALA A 221 -3.42 22.57 8.10
CA ALA A 221 -2.55 23.72 8.32
C ALA A 221 -2.06 24.29 6.98
N ASN A 222 -2.50 25.51 6.66
CA ASN A 222 -2.17 26.19 5.41
C ASN A 222 -1.06 27.22 5.65
N ALA A 223 0.19 26.81 5.39
CA ALA A 223 1.38 27.59 5.68
C ALA A 223 1.40 28.95 4.97
N GLY A 224 0.92 29.00 3.72
CA GLY A 224 0.88 30.21 2.90
C GLY A 224 -0.28 31.15 3.23
N SER A 225 -1.39 30.60 3.73
CA SER A 225 -2.57 31.40 4.15
C SER A 225 -2.55 31.80 5.63
N ASN A 226 -1.63 31.25 6.43
CA ASN A 226 -1.54 31.47 7.89
C ASN A 226 -2.87 31.18 8.59
N ASN A 227 -3.48 30.04 8.25
CA ASN A 227 -4.72 29.59 8.86
C ASN A 227 -4.79 28.05 8.93
N VAL A 228 -5.75 27.55 9.69
CA VAL A 228 -6.21 26.17 9.62
C VAL A 228 -7.55 26.13 8.90
N GLY A 229 -7.69 25.26 7.90
CA GLY A 229 -8.96 24.94 7.25
C GLY A 229 -9.57 23.68 7.86
N VAL A 230 -10.81 23.76 8.34
CA VAL A 230 -11.55 22.65 8.96
C VAL A 230 -12.68 22.22 8.04
N PHE A 231 -12.65 20.98 7.59
CA PHE A 231 -13.65 20.36 6.72
C PHE A 231 -14.48 19.37 7.54
N LEU A 232 -15.79 19.60 7.64
CA LEU A 232 -16.68 18.67 8.32
C LEU A 232 -17.00 17.47 7.43
N GLY A 233 -16.91 16.26 7.98
CA GLY A 233 -17.17 15.00 7.29
C GLY A 233 -18.65 14.71 7.11
N ILE A 234 -19.00 14.11 5.98
CA ILE A 234 -20.36 13.63 5.70
C ILE A 234 -20.53 12.17 6.13
N GLY A 235 -19.42 11.44 6.32
CA GLY A 235 -19.38 10.04 6.77
C GLY A 235 -19.41 9.01 5.65
N ASP A 236 -19.30 9.45 4.39
CA ASP A 236 -19.22 8.60 3.19
C ASP A 236 -17.88 8.80 2.45
N GLY A 237 -16.87 9.37 3.12
CA GLY A 237 -15.60 9.77 2.52
C GLY A 237 -15.62 11.16 1.87
N THR A 238 -16.77 11.87 1.90
CA THR A 238 -16.89 13.23 1.38
C THR A 238 -17.00 14.28 2.48
N PHE A 239 -16.67 15.53 2.14
CA PHE A 239 -16.55 16.64 3.09
C PHE A 239 -17.30 17.90 2.64
N TYR A 240 -17.81 18.66 3.62
CA TYR A 240 -18.31 20.01 3.41
C TYR A 240 -17.19 21.00 3.09
N SER A 241 -17.54 22.19 2.60
CA SER A 241 -16.57 23.27 2.40
C SER A 241 -15.92 23.68 3.72
N GLN A 242 -14.62 23.96 3.68
CA GLN A 242 -13.87 24.34 4.87
C GLN A 242 -14.34 25.64 5.52
N VAL A 243 -14.22 25.69 6.85
CA VAL A 243 -14.22 26.92 7.65
C VAL A 243 -12.78 27.18 8.08
N THR A 244 -12.33 28.44 7.99
CA THR A 244 -10.92 28.79 8.28
C THR A 244 -10.77 29.54 9.60
N TYR A 245 -9.69 29.23 10.31
CA TYR A 245 -9.31 29.85 11.58
C TYR A 245 -7.90 30.42 11.48
N PRO A 246 -7.68 31.71 11.80
CA PRO A 246 -6.36 32.33 11.67
C PRO A 246 -5.35 31.75 12.66
N THR A 247 -4.09 31.61 12.20
CA THR A 247 -2.94 31.21 13.02
C THR A 247 -1.84 32.28 12.97
N SER A 248 -0.74 32.03 13.67
CA SER A 248 0.53 32.70 13.41
C SER A 248 1.10 32.26 12.06
N ALA A 249 2.16 32.92 11.59
CA ALA A 249 2.62 32.74 10.22
C ALA A 249 3.39 31.43 10.00
N GLY A 250 3.10 30.79 8.88
CA GLY A 250 3.69 29.52 8.46
C GLY A 250 3.40 28.36 9.40
N PRO A 251 2.11 28.00 9.65
CA PRO A 251 1.79 26.74 10.32
C PRO A 251 2.36 25.56 9.52
N ASP A 252 3.30 24.83 10.11
CA ASP A 252 4.10 23.77 9.45
C ASP A 252 3.56 22.37 9.77
N SER A 253 3.15 22.16 11.03
CA SER A 253 2.53 20.93 11.52
C SER A 253 1.28 21.24 12.34
N ILE A 254 0.30 20.32 12.29
CA ILE A 254 -0.94 20.34 13.08
C ILE A 254 -1.19 18.98 13.72
N ILE A 255 -1.67 18.98 14.97
CA ILE A 255 -2.19 17.79 15.66
C ILE A 255 -3.53 18.11 16.31
N THR A 256 -4.24 17.06 16.72
CA THR A 256 -5.46 17.16 17.52
C THR A 256 -5.33 16.36 18.81
N ASP A 257 -5.83 16.94 19.91
CA ASP A 257 -5.88 16.32 21.24
C ASP A 257 -6.83 17.12 22.16
N ASP A 258 -7.22 16.60 23.31
CA ASP A 258 -8.00 17.32 24.34
C ASP A 258 -7.04 18.02 25.33
N LEU A 259 -6.86 19.33 25.20
CA LEU A 259 -5.88 20.10 25.97
C LEU A 259 -6.46 20.73 27.25
N ASN A 260 -7.79 20.71 27.39
CA ASN A 260 -8.50 21.35 28.50
C ASN A 260 -9.39 20.37 29.30
N ARG A 261 -9.38 19.08 28.93
CA ARG A 261 -10.12 17.97 29.55
C ARG A 261 -11.64 18.12 29.50
N ASP A 262 -12.17 18.72 28.44
CA ASP A 262 -13.62 18.81 28.21
C ASP A 262 -14.16 17.69 27.28
N ASN A 263 -13.29 16.75 26.90
CA ASN A 263 -13.49 15.68 25.92
C ASN A 263 -13.84 16.19 24.52
N ILE A 264 -13.54 17.44 24.19
CA ILE A 264 -13.64 18.00 22.84
C ILE A 264 -12.24 18.02 22.27
N LEU A 265 -12.12 17.61 21.00
CA LEU A 265 -10.86 17.70 20.30
C LEU A 265 -10.50 19.17 20.03
N ASP A 266 -9.31 19.55 20.47
CA ASP A 266 -8.66 20.82 20.19
C ASP A 266 -7.64 20.65 19.05
N LEU A 267 -7.12 21.77 18.55
CA LEU A 267 -6.06 21.79 17.54
C LEU A 267 -4.83 22.53 18.05
N VAL A 268 -3.66 21.97 17.77
CA VAL A 268 -2.37 22.62 17.99
C VAL A 268 -1.64 22.76 16.67
N THR A 269 -1.17 23.97 16.36
CA THR A 269 -0.24 24.18 15.24
C THR A 269 1.13 24.65 15.73
N VAL A 270 2.18 24.28 15.01
CA VAL A 270 3.52 24.88 15.15
C VAL A 270 3.78 25.82 13.99
N ASN A 271 4.31 27.01 14.27
CA ASN A 271 4.42 28.09 13.31
C ASN A 271 5.88 28.41 13.04
N TYR A 272 6.41 27.89 11.94
CA TYR A 272 7.83 27.90 11.58
C TYR A 272 8.42 29.31 11.52
N ASN A 273 7.67 30.27 10.97
CA ASN A 273 8.15 31.64 10.77
C ASN A 273 8.07 32.52 12.04
N ASN A 274 7.25 32.12 13.02
CA ASN A 274 7.01 32.91 14.24
C ASN A 274 7.64 32.32 15.51
N ASN A 275 8.19 31.09 15.46
CA ASN A 275 8.72 30.40 16.64
C ASN A 275 7.67 30.24 17.75
N THR A 276 6.44 29.90 17.36
CA THR A 276 5.30 29.79 18.27
C THR A 276 4.50 28.53 18.02
N ILE A 277 3.80 28.07 19.05
CA ILE A 277 2.65 27.19 18.91
C ILE A 277 1.36 27.99 19.02
N ASN A 278 0.32 27.55 18.32
CA ASN A 278 -1.04 28.02 18.50
C ASN A 278 -1.91 26.90 19.04
N VAL A 279 -2.82 27.26 19.94
CA VAL A 279 -3.87 26.38 20.49
C VAL A 279 -5.22 26.95 20.08
N LEU A 280 -6.03 26.13 19.42
CA LEU A 280 -7.40 26.43 19.05
C LEU A 280 -8.29 25.45 19.80
N LEU A 281 -8.95 25.91 20.86
CA LEU A 281 -9.83 25.06 21.66
C LEU A 281 -11.14 24.80 20.92
N GLY A 282 -11.61 23.56 20.88
CA GLY A 282 -12.85 23.17 20.25
C GLY A 282 -14.08 23.62 21.06
N ASN A 283 -15.18 23.87 20.36
CA ASN A 283 -16.50 24.10 20.98
C ASN A 283 -17.44 22.88 20.86
N GLY A 284 -16.98 21.81 20.20
CA GLY A 284 -17.74 20.56 20.03
C GLY A 284 -18.87 20.65 19.01
N ASN A 285 -18.85 21.67 18.14
CA ASN A 285 -19.81 21.90 17.06
C ASN A 285 -19.11 22.16 15.71
N GLY A 286 -17.83 21.76 15.59
CA GLY A 286 -16.98 22.07 14.44
C GLY A 286 -16.39 23.49 14.45
N GLN A 287 -16.66 24.28 15.49
CA GLN A 287 -16.08 25.60 15.67
C GLN A 287 -14.99 25.63 16.73
N PHE A 288 -14.00 26.51 16.53
CA PHE A 288 -12.88 26.70 17.43
C PHE A 288 -12.86 28.11 18.03
N GLN A 289 -12.34 28.20 19.26
CA GLN A 289 -12.17 29.45 19.99
C GLN A 289 -11.04 30.31 19.40
N THR A 290 -10.91 31.53 19.91
CA THR A 290 -9.79 32.41 19.53
C THR A 290 -8.47 31.77 19.90
N VAL A 291 -7.53 31.84 18.96
CA VAL A 291 -6.19 31.26 19.09
C VAL A 291 -5.45 31.76 20.34
N LYS A 292 -4.90 30.83 21.12
CA LYS A 292 -3.91 31.12 22.18
C LYS A 292 -2.52 30.83 21.63
N THR A 293 -1.54 31.68 21.93
CA THR A 293 -0.18 31.55 21.38
C THR A 293 0.83 31.38 22.50
N ASN A 294 1.76 30.44 22.34
CA ASN A 294 2.90 30.27 23.23
C ASN A 294 4.19 30.23 22.41
N SER A 295 5.29 30.76 22.96
CA SER A 295 6.60 30.68 22.31
C SER A 295 7.20 29.28 22.40
N THR A 296 7.88 28.84 21.35
CA THR A 296 8.72 27.65 21.33
C THR A 296 10.17 28.02 20.94
N GLY A 297 11.03 27.03 20.69
CA GLY A 297 12.35 27.23 20.10
C GLY A 297 12.32 27.76 18.65
N SER A 298 13.50 27.99 18.08
CA SER A 298 13.65 28.58 16.75
C SER A 298 13.33 27.60 15.62
N ASN A 299 12.55 28.07 14.63
CA ASN A 299 12.09 27.33 13.46
C ASN A 299 11.45 25.98 13.83
N PRO A 300 10.30 25.99 14.53
CA PRO A 300 9.61 24.77 14.89
C PRO A 300 9.00 24.07 13.67
N THR A 301 9.06 22.74 13.65
CA THR A 301 8.73 21.91 12.48
C THR A 301 7.65 20.87 12.74
N SER A 302 7.63 20.28 13.93
CA SER A 302 6.67 19.21 14.29
C SER A 302 6.30 19.30 15.76
N VAL A 303 5.12 18.77 16.10
CA VAL A 303 4.61 18.64 17.47
C VAL A 303 4.03 17.24 17.67
N ALA A 304 4.29 16.69 18.85
CA ALA A 304 3.62 15.50 19.38
C ALA A 304 2.96 15.85 20.71
N SER A 305 1.82 15.24 21.00
CA SER A 305 1.15 15.34 22.30
C SER A 305 1.39 14.10 23.16
N GLY A 306 1.18 14.23 24.46
CA GLY A 306 1.29 13.13 25.41
C GLY A 306 1.30 13.60 26.86
N ASP A 307 1.04 12.71 27.81
CA ASP A 307 1.19 13.00 29.25
C ASP A 307 2.62 12.62 29.70
N PHE A 308 3.56 13.58 29.61
CA PHE A 308 4.98 13.32 29.87
C PHE A 308 5.34 13.37 31.36
N ASN A 309 4.47 13.95 32.19
CA ASN A 309 4.65 14.10 33.64
C ASN A 309 3.69 13.26 34.49
N ARG A 310 2.81 12.48 33.86
CA ARG A 310 1.84 11.57 34.47
C ARG A 310 0.80 12.27 35.36
N ASP A 311 0.43 13.49 35.01
CA ASP A 311 -0.63 14.23 35.71
C ASP A 311 -2.01 14.10 35.03
N ASN A 312 -2.10 13.32 33.95
CA ASN A 312 -3.20 13.12 33.02
C ASN A 312 -3.56 14.36 32.17
N ILE A 313 -2.72 15.39 32.14
CA ILE A 313 -2.90 16.58 31.30
C ILE A 313 -2.07 16.36 30.04
N THR A 314 -2.62 16.74 28.88
CA THR A 314 -1.88 16.72 27.64
C THR A 314 -0.75 17.76 27.67
N ASP A 315 0.48 17.28 27.55
CA ASP A 315 1.69 18.05 27.32
C ASP A 315 2.06 18.02 25.82
N LEU A 316 3.01 18.86 25.42
CA LEU A 316 3.50 18.91 24.04
C LEU A 316 5.03 18.79 23.95
N ALA A 317 5.50 18.08 22.94
CA ALA A 317 6.90 18.03 22.52
C ALA A 317 7.02 18.66 21.13
N VAL A 318 7.86 19.68 20.97
CA VAL A 318 7.99 20.47 19.73
C VAL A 318 9.43 20.45 19.24
N THR A 319 9.69 19.98 18.01
CA THR A 319 11.02 20.04 17.40
C THR A 319 11.32 21.42 16.83
N ASN A 320 12.54 21.90 17.03
CA ASN A 320 12.97 23.25 16.68
C ASN A 320 14.23 23.19 15.81
N ALA A 321 14.04 23.08 14.50
CA ALA A 321 15.10 22.86 13.52
C ALA A 321 16.20 23.92 13.58
N GLY A 322 15.85 25.19 13.81
CA GLY A 322 16.79 26.31 13.83
C GLY A 322 17.65 26.38 15.09
N SER A 323 17.23 25.71 16.17
CA SER A 323 17.97 25.67 17.45
C SER A 323 18.57 24.29 17.77
N ASN A 324 18.29 23.26 16.96
CA ASN A 324 18.69 21.87 17.21
C ASN A 324 18.21 21.35 18.57
N THR A 325 16.97 21.70 18.95
CA THR A 325 16.36 21.29 20.22
C THR A 325 14.96 20.70 20.02
N VAL A 326 14.52 19.92 21.01
CA VAL A 326 13.10 19.64 21.26
C VAL A 326 12.66 20.40 22.51
N SER A 327 11.51 21.03 22.46
CA SER A 327 10.92 21.81 23.55
C SER A 327 9.76 21.03 24.15
N ILE A 328 9.75 20.85 25.47
CA ILE A 328 8.70 20.18 26.23
C ILE A 328 7.88 21.25 26.94
N LEU A 329 6.58 21.29 26.64
CA LEU A 329 5.62 22.24 27.20
C LEU A 329 4.61 21.47 28.04
N ILE A 330 4.72 21.58 29.37
CA ILE A 330 3.79 20.92 30.29
C ILE A 330 2.45 21.67 30.35
N GLY A 331 1.36 20.96 30.15
CA GLY A 331 0.00 21.48 30.12
C GLY A 331 -0.50 21.90 31.52
N LYS A 332 -1.41 22.86 31.56
CA LYS A 332 -2.12 23.27 32.79
C LYS A 332 -3.57 22.80 32.84
N GLY A 333 -4.05 22.15 31.78
CA GLY A 333 -5.43 21.63 31.69
C GLY A 333 -6.48 22.69 31.35
N ASP A 334 -6.05 23.87 30.85
CA ASP A 334 -6.93 24.94 30.36
C ASP A 334 -6.56 25.39 28.94
N GLY A 335 -5.79 24.57 28.22
CA GLY A 335 -5.17 24.91 26.94
C GLY A 335 -3.98 25.88 27.03
N SER A 336 -3.46 26.16 28.23
CA SER A 336 -2.21 26.89 28.43
C SER A 336 -1.10 25.97 28.95
N PHE A 337 0.15 26.40 28.75
CA PHE A 337 1.35 25.63 29.11
C PHE A 337 2.22 26.38 30.11
N VAL A 338 3.07 25.66 30.83
CA VAL A 338 4.19 26.24 31.58
C VAL A 338 5.31 26.67 30.61
N ASN A 339 6.34 27.34 31.15
CA ASN A 339 7.51 27.66 30.36
C ASN A 339 8.19 26.38 29.87
N GLN A 340 8.51 26.34 28.57
CA GLN A 340 9.17 25.21 27.94
C GLN A 340 10.49 24.82 28.60
N VAL A 341 10.77 23.52 28.61
CA VAL A 341 12.11 22.96 28.89
C VAL A 341 12.67 22.42 27.58
N THR A 342 13.90 22.78 27.23
CA THR A 342 14.52 22.40 25.95
C THR A 342 15.60 21.35 26.14
N TYR A 343 15.59 20.32 25.30
CA TYR A 343 16.64 19.30 25.21
C TYR A 343 17.37 19.42 23.88
N ALA A 344 18.71 19.35 23.90
CA ALA A 344 19.49 19.27 22.67
C ALA A 344 19.26 17.91 22.00
N THR A 345 19.07 17.93 20.68
CA THR A 345 18.92 16.74 19.83
C THR A 345 19.99 16.75 18.72
N GLY A 346 19.83 15.96 17.67
CA GLY A 346 20.62 16.07 16.44
C GLY A 346 20.39 17.38 15.68
N SER A 347 21.13 17.56 14.59
CA SER A 347 21.04 18.76 13.75
C SER A 347 19.76 18.75 12.91
N SER A 348 19.05 19.88 12.90
CA SER A 348 17.80 20.10 12.16
C SER A 348 16.74 19.02 12.43
N PRO A 349 16.26 18.89 13.67
CA PRO A 349 15.15 18.00 14.00
C PRO A 349 13.89 18.40 13.23
N PHE A 350 13.35 17.45 12.46
CA PHE A 350 12.26 17.70 11.53
C PHE A 350 10.91 17.19 12.02
N TYR A 351 10.89 16.01 12.65
CA TYR A 351 9.67 15.35 13.10
C TYR A 351 9.84 14.71 14.47
N VAL A 352 8.78 14.69 15.27
CA VAL A 352 8.74 14.01 16.56
C VAL A 352 7.46 13.19 16.69
N ILE A 353 7.59 12.00 17.28
CA ILE A 353 6.48 11.19 17.78
C ILE A 353 6.70 10.87 19.25
N SER A 354 5.61 10.59 19.97
CA SER A 354 5.59 10.09 21.33
C SER A 354 5.04 8.66 21.36
N SER A 355 5.70 7.75 22.10
CA SER A 355 5.21 6.38 22.29
C SER A 355 5.91 5.66 23.44
N TYR A 356 5.52 4.43 23.74
CA TYR A 356 6.14 3.59 24.77
C TYR A 356 7.21 2.70 24.13
N PHE A 357 8.45 3.20 23.99
CA PHE A 357 9.53 2.45 23.32
C PHE A 357 10.24 1.46 24.24
N ASP A 358 9.99 1.56 25.55
CA ASP A 358 10.36 0.56 26.53
C ASP A 358 9.15 0.04 27.34
N THR A 359 9.43 -0.72 28.39
CA THR A 359 8.41 -1.43 29.18
C THR A 359 7.98 -0.69 30.45
N ASP A 360 8.40 0.57 30.64
CA ASP A 360 8.18 1.30 31.90
C ASP A 360 6.82 2.02 31.99
N SER A 361 6.05 2.01 30.89
CA SER A 361 4.75 2.68 30.75
C SER A 361 4.81 4.20 30.92
N ILE A 362 5.93 4.81 30.52
CA ILE A 362 6.15 6.25 30.41
C ILE A 362 6.32 6.59 28.92
N LEU A 363 5.77 7.73 28.50
CA LEU A 363 5.93 8.17 27.13
C LEU A 363 7.38 8.63 26.88
N ASP A 364 7.94 8.08 25.81
CA ASP A 364 9.24 8.40 25.23
C ASP A 364 9.05 9.24 23.96
N LEU A 365 10.15 9.74 23.40
CA LEU A 365 10.15 10.48 22.13
C LEU A 365 11.09 9.85 21.12
N ALA A 366 10.68 9.82 19.85
CA ALA A 366 11.56 9.54 18.71
C ALA A 366 11.57 10.74 17.76
N ILE A 367 12.77 11.19 17.38
CA ILE A 367 12.98 12.44 16.65
C ILE A 367 13.81 12.20 15.39
N ALA A 368 13.28 12.54 14.23
CA ALA A 368 14.00 12.52 12.96
C ALA A 368 14.93 13.74 12.82
N ASN A 369 16.25 13.53 12.80
CA ASN A 369 17.25 14.59 12.69
C ASN A 369 17.80 14.68 11.26
N SER A 370 17.17 15.53 10.45
CA SER A 370 17.37 15.58 9.00
C SER A 370 18.83 15.85 8.57
N LEU A 371 19.59 16.67 9.29
CA LEU A 371 20.99 16.97 8.95
C LEU A 371 22.00 16.07 9.67
N SER A 372 21.55 15.21 10.58
CA SER A 372 22.41 14.23 11.26
C SER A 372 22.20 12.80 10.77
N ASP A 373 21.31 12.58 9.80
CA ASP A 373 21.02 11.28 9.18
C ASP A 373 20.74 10.18 10.22
N ASN A 374 19.97 10.53 11.26
CA ASN A 374 19.59 9.62 12.33
C ASN A 374 18.22 9.94 12.94
N VAL A 375 17.69 8.95 13.67
CA VAL A 375 16.60 9.13 14.62
C VAL A 375 17.18 9.12 16.04
N GLY A 376 16.86 10.14 16.84
CA GLY A 376 17.20 10.21 18.26
C GLY A 376 16.03 9.75 19.12
N VAL A 377 16.27 8.84 20.05
CA VAL A 377 15.26 8.30 20.99
C VAL A 377 15.56 8.80 22.39
N PHE A 378 14.60 9.50 22.99
CA PHE A 378 14.66 10.05 24.35
C PHE A 378 13.71 9.27 25.25
N LEU A 379 14.23 8.60 26.28
CA LEU A 379 13.34 7.91 27.23
C LEU A 379 12.81 8.86 28.29
N GLY A 380 11.50 8.81 28.52
CA GLY A 380 10.83 9.58 29.55
C GLY A 380 11.18 9.07 30.94
N ILE A 381 11.11 9.95 31.95
CA ILE A 381 11.21 9.53 33.37
C ILE A 381 9.96 9.90 34.18
N GLY A 382 8.87 10.27 33.49
CA GLY A 382 7.54 10.41 34.06
C GLY A 382 7.32 11.63 34.94
N ASN A 383 8.19 12.63 34.83
CA ASN A 383 8.05 13.92 35.53
C ASN A 383 8.19 15.12 34.57
N GLY A 384 7.98 14.89 33.27
CA GLY A 384 8.18 15.87 32.20
C GLY A 384 9.62 16.02 31.74
N ASN A 385 10.56 15.24 32.30
CA ASN A 385 11.94 15.19 31.84
C ASN A 385 12.25 13.91 31.07
N PHE A 386 13.32 13.98 30.26
CA PHE A 386 13.82 12.89 29.44
C PHE A 386 15.30 12.63 29.71
N ILE A 387 15.72 11.37 29.61
CA ILE A 387 17.14 11.02 29.61
C ILE A 387 17.81 11.40 28.29
N PHE A 388 19.15 11.36 28.26
CA PHE A 388 19.92 11.66 27.06
C PHE A 388 19.54 10.71 25.91
N GLN A 389 19.48 11.25 24.69
CA GLN A 389 19.09 10.49 23.51
C GLN A 389 20.06 9.37 23.16
N THR A 390 19.52 8.24 22.69
CA THR A 390 20.28 7.27 21.90
C THR A 390 19.96 7.48 20.43
N THR A 391 20.99 7.55 19.58
CA THR A 391 20.82 7.84 18.15
C THR A 391 21.00 6.59 17.29
N TYR A 392 20.12 6.42 16.30
CA TYR A 392 20.15 5.31 15.35
C TYR A 392 20.28 5.84 13.92
N SER A 393 21.31 5.39 13.20
CA SER A 393 21.54 5.84 11.83
C SER A 393 20.44 5.39 10.88
N THR A 394 19.99 6.30 10.02
CA THR A 394 18.99 6.06 8.96
C THR A 394 19.60 6.26 7.57
N GLY A 395 18.78 6.41 6.53
CA GLY A 395 19.20 7.05 5.28
C GLY A 395 19.40 8.55 5.47
N SER A 396 19.81 9.25 4.41
CA SER A 396 20.09 10.68 4.50
C SER A 396 18.84 11.54 4.40
N GLY A 397 18.79 12.60 5.21
CA GLY A 397 17.66 13.52 5.28
C GLY A 397 16.39 12.89 5.83
N PRO A 398 16.38 12.26 7.02
CA PRO A 398 15.14 11.76 7.61
C PRO A 398 14.17 12.92 7.89
N THR A 399 12.96 12.86 7.32
CA THR A 399 11.95 13.94 7.42
C THR A 399 10.72 13.56 8.24
N SER A 400 10.44 12.28 8.43
CA SER A 400 9.33 11.81 9.27
C SER A 400 9.66 10.46 9.87
N VAL A 401 9.05 10.15 11.01
CA VAL A 401 9.17 8.88 11.72
C VAL A 401 7.78 8.44 12.19
N VAL A 402 7.52 7.14 12.14
CA VAL A 402 6.31 6.49 12.69
C VAL A 402 6.73 5.27 13.49
N SER A 403 5.91 4.90 14.47
CA SER A 403 6.09 3.68 15.27
C SER A 403 4.91 2.72 15.11
N ASN A 404 5.19 1.44 14.94
CA ASN A 404 4.21 0.36 14.97
C ASN A 404 4.93 -0.97 15.23
N ASP A 405 4.21 -2.05 15.53
CA ASP A 405 4.77 -3.40 15.61
C ASP A 405 4.82 -4.01 14.19
N PHE A 406 5.96 -3.93 13.52
CA PHE A 406 6.10 -4.36 12.11
C PHE A 406 6.37 -5.87 11.99
N ASN A 407 6.76 -6.53 13.08
CA ASN A 407 7.12 -7.96 13.10
C ASN A 407 6.19 -8.83 13.97
N ASN A 408 5.14 -8.25 14.53
CA ASN A 408 4.13 -8.85 15.41
C ASN A 408 4.71 -9.52 16.65
N ASP A 409 5.77 -8.95 17.25
CA ASP A 409 6.36 -9.46 18.49
C ASP A 409 5.83 -8.76 19.75
N GLY A 410 4.96 -7.76 19.60
CA GLY A 410 4.36 -6.96 20.65
C GLY A 410 5.24 -5.80 21.12
N ILE A 411 6.36 -5.53 20.46
CA ILE A 411 7.26 -4.40 20.73
C ILE A 411 7.11 -3.38 19.61
N LEU A 412 7.14 -2.10 19.95
CA LEU A 412 7.11 -1.04 18.95
C LEU A 412 8.46 -0.93 18.22
N ASP A 413 8.37 -0.92 16.90
CA ASP A 413 9.45 -0.63 15.97
C ASP A 413 9.37 0.82 15.48
N LEU A 414 10.38 1.25 14.72
CA LEU A 414 10.41 2.58 14.08
C LEU A 414 10.58 2.46 12.56
N ALA A 415 9.88 3.30 11.82
CA ALA A 415 10.11 3.51 10.39
C ALA A 415 10.33 5.01 10.12
N ALA A 416 11.40 5.35 9.41
CA ALA A 416 11.74 6.73 9.07
C ALA A 416 11.92 6.92 7.55
N VAL A 417 11.30 7.94 6.98
CA VAL A 417 11.48 8.29 5.56
C VAL A 417 12.68 9.21 5.37
N ASN A 418 13.50 8.91 4.36
CA ASN A 418 14.77 9.58 4.09
C ASN A 418 14.71 10.30 2.74
N ASN A 419 14.44 11.60 2.77
CA ASN A 419 14.15 12.41 1.60
C ASN A 419 15.29 12.42 0.57
N LEU A 420 16.55 12.42 1.00
CA LEU A 420 17.70 12.55 0.10
C LEU A 420 18.15 11.21 -0.49
N THR A 421 17.64 10.09 0.03
CA THR A 421 18.01 8.74 -0.44
C THR A 421 16.83 7.96 -1.02
N ASP A 422 15.66 8.58 -1.14
CA ASP A 422 14.44 7.98 -1.69
C ASP A 422 14.14 6.61 -1.05
N SER A 423 14.17 6.55 0.28
CA SER A 423 14.02 5.29 1.02
C SER A 423 13.33 5.43 2.38
N VAL A 424 12.78 4.34 2.89
CA VAL A 424 12.38 4.14 4.29
C VAL A 424 13.46 3.31 5.00
N SER A 425 13.85 3.75 6.20
CA SER A 425 14.63 2.98 7.16
C SER A 425 13.69 2.35 8.19
N VAL A 426 13.69 1.03 8.33
CA VAL A 426 12.91 0.30 9.34
C VAL A 426 13.88 -0.23 10.40
N LEU A 427 13.64 0.10 11.67
CA LEU A 427 14.47 -0.25 12.81
C LEU A 427 13.61 -1.03 13.81
N LEU A 428 13.87 -2.33 13.93
CA LEU A 428 13.11 -3.20 14.84
C LEU A 428 13.51 -2.97 16.31
N GLY A 429 12.55 -2.90 17.21
CA GLY A 429 12.73 -2.64 18.63
C GLY A 429 13.22 -3.87 19.40
N TYR A 430 13.86 -3.62 20.54
CA TYR A 430 14.18 -4.64 21.54
C TYR A 430 13.30 -4.54 22.81
N GLY A 431 12.40 -3.56 22.88
CA GLY A 431 11.46 -3.35 24.01
C GLY A 431 12.10 -2.72 25.25
N ASN A 432 13.32 -2.21 25.12
CA ASN A 432 14.07 -1.53 26.18
C ASN A 432 14.52 -0.13 25.75
N GLY A 433 13.82 0.48 24.80
CA GLY A 433 14.16 1.77 24.22
C GLY A 433 15.29 1.71 23.19
N SER A 434 15.81 0.51 22.88
CA SER A 434 16.84 0.32 21.86
C SER A 434 16.33 -0.42 20.61
N PHE A 435 16.98 -0.12 19.48
CA PHE A 435 16.58 -0.60 18.16
C PHE A 435 17.73 -1.28 17.40
N GLN A 436 17.37 -2.16 16.49
CA GLN A 436 18.26 -2.82 15.54
C GLN A 436 18.80 -1.83 14.50
N SER A 437 19.82 -2.28 13.76
CA SER A 437 20.26 -1.54 12.57
C SER A 437 19.15 -1.50 11.52
N GLN A 438 19.04 -0.37 10.82
CA GLN A 438 18.04 -0.18 9.77
C GLN A 438 18.06 -1.28 8.68
N ALA A 439 16.88 -1.78 8.33
CA ALA A 439 16.59 -2.32 7.01
C ALA A 439 16.13 -1.17 6.10
N LYS A 440 16.43 -1.23 4.81
CA LYS A 440 16.11 -0.15 3.85
C LYS A 440 15.14 -0.63 2.78
N TYR A 441 14.14 0.18 2.50
CA TYR A 441 13.14 -0.04 1.46
C TYR A 441 13.06 1.18 0.55
N SER A 442 13.04 0.97 -0.77
CA SER A 442 12.98 2.08 -1.73
C SER A 442 11.58 2.66 -1.83
N THR A 443 11.50 3.98 -1.98
CA THR A 443 10.28 4.73 -2.28
C THR A 443 10.38 5.41 -3.64
N GLU A 444 9.37 6.19 -4.01
CA GLU A 444 9.50 7.18 -5.07
C GLU A 444 10.29 8.41 -4.59
N LYS A 445 10.50 9.37 -5.50
CA LYS A 445 11.40 10.51 -5.26
C LYS A 445 10.87 11.49 -4.21
N GLY A 446 11.75 11.89 -3.30
CA GLY A 446 11.50 12.86 -2.25
C GLY A 446 10.43 12.41 -1.27
N PRO A 447 10.56 11.23 -0.62
CA PRO A 447 9.65 10.84 0.45
C PRO A 447 9.71 11.89 1.56
N PHE A 448 8.55 12.23 2.14
CA PHE A 448 8.45 13.38 3.03
C PHE A 448 7.75 13.06 4.36
N GLU A 449 6.55 12.50 4.33
CA GLU A 449 5.85 11.99 5.53
C GLU A 449 5.50 10.51 5.35
N ILE A 450 5.43 9.79 6.48
CA ILE A 450 5.06 8.37 6.56
C ILE A 450 3.99 8.18 7.64
N GLN A 451 3.02 7.33 7.36
CA GLN A 451 2.09 6.77 8.36
C GLN A 451 2.09 5.25 8.26
N SER A 452 1.62 4.60 9.33
CA SER A 452 1.47 3.16 9.39
C SER A 452 0.06 2.75 9.80
N GLY A 453 -0.42 1.66 9.23
CA GLY A 453 -1.70 1.04 9.53
C GLY A 453 -1.89 -0.19 8.64
N ASP A 454 -2.87 -1.03 8.94
CA ASP A 454 -3.25 -2.16 8.09
C ASP A 454 -4.07 -1.65 6.90
N LEU A 455 -3.43 -1.48 5.74
CA LEU A 455 -4.03 -0.87 4.55
C LEU A 455 -4.70 -1.91 3.65
N ASN A 456 -4.32 -3.18 3.76
CA ASN A 456 -4.89 -4.26 2.95
C ASN A 456 -5.81 -5.21 3.74
N ASN A 457 -6.01 -4.94 5.04
CA ASN A 457 -6.77 -5.74 6.00
C ASN A 457 -6.24 -7.16 6.20
N ASP A 458 -4.93 -7.36 6.14
CA ASP A 458 -4.29 -8.67 6.38
C ASP A 458 -3.85 -8.89 7.83
N GLY A 459 -4.04 -7.89 8.69
CA GLY A 459 -3.68 -7.88 10.10
C GLY A 459 -2.24 -7.46 10.37
N TYR A 460 -1.47 -7.05 9.36
CA TYR A 460 -0.11 -6.58 9.50
C TYR A 460 0.01 -5.08 9.26
N ALA A 461 1.00 -4.47 9.93
CA ALA A 461 1.28 -3.06 9.75
C ALA A 461 1.90 -2.79 8.36
N ASP A 462 1.22 -1.97 7.56
CA ASP A 462 1.72 -1.44 6.30
C ASP A 462 2.26 -0.02 6.49
N LEU A 463 2.89 0.52 5.44
CA LEU A 463 3.38 1.89 5.39
C LEU A 463 2.80 2.64 4.20
N ALA A 464 2.30 3.85 4.43
CA ALA A 464 1.97 4.81 3.39
C ALA A 464 2.94 6.00 3.47
N VAL A 465 3.58 6.34 2.35
CA VAL A 465 4.60 7.39 2.26
C VAL A 465 4.21 8.40 1.19
N VAL A 466 4.13 9.69 1.51
CA VAL A 466 3.99 10.74 0.49
C VAL A 466 5.35 11.12 -0.08
N ASN A 467 5.40 11.25 -1.41
CA ASN A 467 6.61 11.56 -2.15
C ASN A 467 6.46 12.91 -2.86
N SER A 468 7.05 13.95 -2.26
CA SER A 468 6.86 15.35 -2.65
C SER A 468 7.36 15.65 -4.06
N ASN A 469 8.43 14.98 -4.52
CA ASN A 469 9.07 15.26 -5.80
C ASN A 469 8.48 14.44 -6.96
N SER A 470 7.78 13.34 -6.67
CA SER A 470 7.15 12.47 -7.67
C SER A 470 5.63 12.60 -7.75
N ASN A 471 5.03 13.44 -6.88
CA ASN A 471 3.59 13.66 -6.76
C ASN A 471 2.82 12.34 -6.60
N SER A 472 3.26 11.52 -5.64
CA SER A 472 2.71 10.18 -5.43
C SER A 472 2.73 9.73 -3.97
N ILE A 473 2.01 8.66 -3.70
CA ILE A 473 2.05 7.90 -2.44
C ILE A 473 2.67 6.54 -2.74
N SER A 474 3.69 6.15 -2.00
CA SER A 474 4.24 4.80 -1.98
C SER A 474 3.58 4.01 -0.85
N VAL A 475 2.87 2.94 -1.19
CA VAL A 475 2.31 1.99 -0.22
C VAL A 475 3.20 0.75 -0.18
N LEU A 476 3.81 0.47 0.96
CA LEU A 476 4.64 -0.70 1.19
C LEU A 476 3.89 -1.63 2.13
N LEU A 477 3.41 -2.77 1.60
CA LEU A 477 2.66 -3.74 2.39
C LEU A 477 3.61 -4.55 3.29
N GLY A 478 3.27 -4.71 4.55
CA GLY A 478 4.00 -5.50 5.53
C GLY A 478 3.80 -7.00 5.31
N ASN A 479 4.83 -7.79 5.61
CA ASN A 479 4.73 -9.25 5.64
C ASN A 479 4.51 -9.80 7.06
N GLY A 480 4.44 -8.90 8.06
CA GLY A 480 4.26 -9.23 9.46
C GLY A 480 5.49 -9.84 10.15
N ASP A 481 6.66 -9.81 9.51
CA ASP A 481 7.94 -10.32 10.04
C ASP A 481 9.02 -9.22 10.11
N GLY A 482 8.61 -7.95 10.05
CA GLY A 482 9.49 -6.78 9.98
C GLY A 482 9.97 -6.45 8.56
N THR A 483 9.53 -7.21 7.55
CA THR A 483 9.83 -6.93 6.14
C THR A 483 8.63 -6.41 5.36
N PHE A 484 8.91 -5.63 4.32
CA PHE A 484 7.91 -5.02 3.45
C PHE A 484 8.07 -5.47 2.00
N GLN A 485 6.94 -5.53 1.29
CA GLN A 485 6.87 -5.76 -0.14
C GLN A 485 7.37 -4.55 -0.93
N THR A 486 7.56 -4.74 -2.24
CA THR A 486 7.86 -3.62 -3.15
C THR A 486 6.70 -2.63 -3.15
N GLN A 487 7.04 -1.34 -3.15
CA GLN A 487 6.06 -0.26 -3.15
C GLN A 487 5.04 -0.36 -4.28
N LYS A 488 3.81 0.07 -3.97
CA LYS A 488 2.75 0.39 -4.94
C LYS A 488 2.56 1.88 -4.98
N ILE A 489 2.31 2.41 -6.17
CA ILE A 489 2.37 3.85 -6.41
C ILE A 489 0.97 4.36 -6.74
N TYR A 490 0.50 5.33 -5.96
CA TYR A 490 -0.75 6.05 -6.20
C TYR A 490 -0.42 7.50 -6.56
N LYS A 491 -1.00 8.02 -7.63
CA LYS A 491 -0.81 9.43 -8.00
C LYS A 491 -1.72 10.31 -7.15
N THR A 492 -1.15 11.40 -6.62
CA THR A 492 -1.87 12.44 -5.87
C THR A 492 -1.57 13.81 -6.50
N GLY A 493 -2.06 14.89 -5.87
CA GLY A 493 -1.74 16.25 -6.27
C GLY A 493 -0.25 16.60 -6.16
N SER A 494 0.08 17.83 -6.53
CA SER A 494 1.45 18.33 -6.65
C SER A 494 2.07 18.64 -5.28
N THR A 495 3.28 18.13 -5.08
CA THR A 495 4.08 18.30 -3.85
C THR A 495 3.29 17.91 -2.60
N PRO A 496 2.86 16.64 -2.48
CA PRO A 496 2.23 16.16 -1.27
C PRO A 496 3.21 16.29 -0.10
N ARG A 497 2.76 16.88 1.00
CA ARG A 497 3.58 17.10 2.21
C ARG A 497 3.10 16.32 3.41
N SER A 498 1.82 16.01 3.49
CA SER A 498 1.32 15.31 4.66
C SER A 498 0.20 14.36 4.33
N LEU A 499 0.08 13.28 5.10
CA LEU A 499 -0.99 12.32 5.01
C LEU A 499 -1.48 11.86 6.39
N VAL A 500 -2.75 11.50 6.47
CA VAL A 500 -3.36 10.87 7.64
C VAL A 500 -4.15 9.63 7.20
N LEU A 501 -4.08 8.57 8.00
CA LEU A 501 -4.82 7.33 7.83
C LEU A 501 -6.00 7.31 8.80
N ASN A 502 -7.23 7.12 8.31
CA ASN A 502 -8.40 6.97 9.17
C ASN A 502 -9.63 6.40 8.42
N TYR A 503 -10.74 6.15 9.10
CA TYR A 503 -11.97 5.56 8.54
C TYR A 503 -12.97 6.63 8.04
N PHE A 504 -12.69 7.32 6.93
CA PHE A 504 -13.44 8.53 6.53
C PHE A 504 -14.87 8.25 6.01
N ASN A 505 -15.15 7.01 5.62
CA ASN A 505 -16.45 6.56 5.14
C ASN A 505 -17.19 5.65 6.15
N ASN A 506 -16.73 5.63 7.41
CA ASN A 506 -17.25 4.78 8.49
C ASN A 506 -17.29 3.28 8.16
N ASP A 507 -16.42 2.82 7.26
CA ASP A 507 -16.12 1.40 7.13
C ASP A 507 -15.00 0.98 8.09
N THR A 508 -14.56 -0.27 8.01
CA THR A 508 -13.52 -0.82 8.88
C THR A 508 -12.13 -0.82 8.22
N LYS A 509 -11.93 -0.02 7.17
CA LYS A 509 -10.74 -0.03 6.31
C LYS A 509 -10.09 1.34 6.33
N LEU A 510 -8.77 1.38 6.51
CA LEU A 510 -8.06 2.65 6.56
C LEU A 510 -8.03 3.32 5.19
N ASP A 511 -8.60 4.52 5.13
CA ASP A 511 -8.54 5.45 4.01
C ASP A 511 -7.34 6.41 4.17
N ILE A 512 -6.98 7.14 3.10
CA ILE A 512 -5.90 8.13 3.12
C ILE A 512 -6.44 9.52 2.80
N ALA A 513 -6.12 10.52 3.62
CA ALA A 513 -6.23 11.94 3.25
C ALA A 513 -4.85 12.57 3.12
N VAL A 514 -4.60 13.32 2.05
CA VAL A 514 -3.29 13.90 1.70
C VAL A 514 -3.39 15.41 1.49
N ALA A 515 -2.48 16.18 2.08
CA ALA A 515 -2.29 17.61 1.80
C ALA A 515 -1.29 17.82 0.65
N ASN A 516 -1.75 18.41 -0.46
CA ASN A 516 -0.95 18.72 -1.65
C ASN A 516 -0.58 20.21 -1.67
N ALA A 517 0.68 20.52 -1.30
CA ALA A 517 1.08 21.89 -1.02
C ALA A 517 0.97 22.81 -2.25
N PHE A 518 1.37 22.34 -3.43
CA PHE A 518 1.44 23.22 -4.60
C PHE A 518 0.09 23.39 -5.32
N ASP A 519 -0.80 22.39 -5.19
CA ASP A 519 -2.15 22.46 -5.74
C ASP A 519 -3.14 23.20 -4.83
N ASN A 520 -2.73 23.55 -3.60
CA ASN A 520 -3.59 24.12 -2.57
C ASN A 520 -4.83 23.24 -2.34
N SER A 521 -4.61 21.93 -2.23
CA SER A 521 -5.68 20.94 -2.17
C SER A 521 -5.43 19.84 -1.15
N THR A 522 -6.51 19.17 -0.77
CA THR A 522 -6.50 17.92 -0.01
C THR A 522 -7.13 16.82 -0.85
N THR A 523 -6.48 15.67 -0.99
CA THR A 523 -6.96 14.52 -1.77
C THR A 523 -7.28 13.35 -0.85
N ILE A 524 -8.43 12.70 -1.08
CA ILE A 524 -8.94 11.56 -0.30
C ILE A 524 -8.92 10.32 -1.18
N PHE A 525 -8.36 9.23 -0.67
CA PHE A 525 -8.34 7.90 -1.28
C PHE A 525 -9.14 6.96 -0.38
N LEU A 526 -10.24 6.42 -0.89
CA LEU A 526 -11.02 5.43 -0.17
C LEU A 526 -10.46 4.02 -0.41
N ASN A 527 -10.44 3.24 0.64
CA ASN A 527 -10.03 1.85 0.63
C ASN A 527 -11.14 0.98 0.03
N ILE A 528 -10.80 0.22 -1.01
CA ILE A 528 -11.74 -0.62 -1.79
C ILE A 528 -11.49 -2.12 -1.58
N CYS A 529 -10.60 -2.51 -0.67
CA CYS A 529 -10.38 -3.90 -0.31
C CYS A 529 -11.68 -4.55 0.14
N THR A 530 -11.91 -5.83 -0.12
CA THR A 530 -13.14 -6.54 0.27
C THR A 530 -12.95 -7.41 1.48
#